data_AF-A0A8T4LUW9-F1
#
_entry.id   AF-A0A8T4LUW9-F1
#
_cell.length_a   1.000
_cell.length_b   1.000
_cell.length_c   1.000
_cell.angle_alpha   90.00
_cell.angle_beta   90.00
_cell.angle_gamma   90.00
#
_symmetry.space_group_name_H-M   'P 1'
#
loop_
_entity.id
_entity.type
_entity.pdbx_description
1 polymer ?
#
loop_
_entity_poly.entity_id
_entity_poly.type
_entity_poly.pdbx_seq_one_letter_code
_entity_poly.pdbx_strand_id
1 'polypeptide(L)' 'VYKARVHDLGALGIIEPVRVKKQAIQSASEAAEMILRIDDIIASRGKPASPAGGGMGGMGGGMDM' A
#
# COMPACT_ATOMS: atom_id res chain seq x y z
N VAL A 1 -6.09 -9.09 -35.98
CA VAL A 1 -4.73 -8.55 -35.74
C VAL A 1 -4.84 -7.05 -35.53
N TYR A 2 -4.52 -6.54 -34.34
CA TYR A 2 -4.48 -5.11 -34.05
C TYR A 2 -3.21 -4.51 -34.68
N LYS A 3 -3.35 -3.56 -35.60
CA LYS A 3 -2.21 -2.89 -36.24
C LYS A 3 -1.84 -1.68 -35.37
N ALA A 4 -0.87 -1.86 -34.48
CA ALA A 4 -0.31 -0.78 -33.66
C ALA A 4 0.48 0.21 -34.55
N ARG A 5 -0.24 1.14 -35.18
CA ARG A 5 0.33 2.21 -35.99
C ARG A 5 0.05 3.55 -35.32
N VAL A 6 0.86 4.55 -35.65
CA VAL A 6 0.64 5.93 -35.18
C VAL A 6 -0.62 6.47 -35.85
N HIS A 7 -1.47 7.12 -35.05
CA HIS A 7 -2.71 7.74 -35.50
C HIS A 7 -2.89 9.11 -34.84
N ASP A 8 -3.56 10.02 -35.54
CA ASP A 8 -4.05 11.26 -34.95
C ASP A 8 -5.23 10.94 -34.02
N LEU A 9 -5.03 11.15 -32.72
CA LEU A 9 -6.04 10.84 -31.70
C LEU A 9 -7.21 11.83 -31.71
N GLY A 10 -6.99 13.08 -32.14
CA GLY A 10 -8.04 14.10 -32.26
C GLY A 10 -8.99 13.79 -33.41
N ALA A 11 -8.46 13.35 -34.56
CA ALA A 11 -9.26 12.91 -35.70
C ALA A 11 -10.11 11.66 -35.38
N LEU A 12 -9.66 10.83 -34.43
CA LEU A 12 -10.40 9.67 -33.92
C LEU A 12 -11.40 10.02 -32.81
N GLY A 13 -11.51 11.29 -32.41
CA GLY A 13 -12.39 11.74 -31.35
C GLY A 13 -11.97 11.31 -29.94
N ILE A 14 -10.73 10.86 -29.76
CA ILE A 14 -10.19 10.45 -28.46
C ILE A 14 -9.74 11.69 -27.71
N ILE A 15 -10.55 12.13 -26.75
CA ILE A 15 -10.31 13.33 -25.94
C ILE A 15 -10.16 12.93 -24.48
N GLU A 16 -9.12 13.45 -23.84
CA GLU A 16 -8.86 13.22 -22.43
C GLU A 16 -9.01 14.52 -21.62
N PRO A 17 -9.61 14.49 -20.42
CA PRO A 17 -9.74 15.69 -19.61
C PRO A 17 -8.37 16.20 -19.15
N VAL A 18 -8.09 17.49 -19.38
CA VAL A 18 -6.83 18.14 -18.97
C VAL A 18 -6.53 17.93 -17.48
N ARG A 19 -7.56 17.98 -16.64
CA ARG A 19 -7.44 17.77 -15.19
C ARG A 19 -6.86 16.40 -14.83
N VAL A 20 -7.22 15.35 -15.58
CA VAL A 20 -6.75 13.98 -15.32
C VAL A 20 -5.26 13.89 -15.65
N LYS A 21 -4.81 14.38 -16.80
CA LYS A 21 -3.39 14.35 -17.17
C LYS A 21 -2.53 15.22 -16.27
N LYS A 22 -3.04 16.40 -15.88
CA LYS A 22 -2.34 17.29 -14.94
C LYS A 22 -2.15 16.62 -13.57
N GLN A 23 -3.20 16.02 -13.01
CA GLN A 23 -3.12 15.33 -11.73
C GLN A 23 -2.25 14.07 -11.81
N ALA A 24 -2.33 13.31 -12.90
CA ALA A 24 -1.49 12.14 -13.10
C ALA A 24 0.00 12.49 -13.07
N ILE A 25 0.42 13.52 -13.83
CA ILE A 25 1.79 14.00 -13.82
C ILE A 25 2.19 14.50 -12.43
N GLN A 26 1.35 15.31 -11.79
CA GLN A 26 1.65 15.86 -10.47
C GLN A 26 1.84 14.75 -9.41
N SER A 27 0.93 13.78 -9.36
CA SER A 27 1.03 12.64 -8.42
C SER A 27 2.21 11.73 -8.70
N ALA A 28 2.56 11.52 -9.98
CA ALA A 28 3.73 10.74 -10.35
C ALA A 28 5.02 11.44 -9.90
N SER A 29 5.10 12.76 -10.08
CA SER A 29 6.24 13.56 -9.61
C SER A 29 6.36 13.54 -8.08
N GLU A 30 5.26 13.72 -7.35
CA GLU A 30 5.25 13.65 -5.88
C GLU A 30 5.68 12.27 -5.38
N ALA A 31 5.17 11.19 -5.99
CA ALA A 31 5.58 9.83 -5.64
C ALA A 31 7.06 9.56 -5.97
N ALA A 32 7.55 10.02 -7.12
CA ALA A 32 8.95 9.89 -7.50
C ALA A 32 9.87 10.67 -6.54
N GLU A 33 9.47 11.89 -6.17
CA GLU A 33 10.17 12.70 -5.18
C GLU A 33 10.21 12.01 -3.80
N MET A 34 9.11 11.41 -3.36
CA MET A 34 9.10 10.62 -2.13
C MET A 34 10.10 9.46 -2.20
N ILE A 35 10.11 8.70 -3.30
CA ILE A 35 11.04 7.57 -3.48
C ILE A 35 12.49 8.05 -3.43
N LEU A 36 12.83 9.15 -4.11
CA LEU A 36 14.19 9.69 -4.14
C LEU A 36 14.67 10.22 -2.78
N ARG A 37 13.76 10.62 -1.89
CA ARG A 37 14.07 11.16 -0.56
C ARG A 37 14.14 10.08 0.52
N ILE A 38 13.76 8.84 0.24
CA ILE A 38 13.81 7.76 1.22
C ILE A 38 15.23 7.19 1.23
N ASP A 39 15.89 7.27 2.38
CA ASP A 39 17.21 6.68 2.57
C ASP A 39 17.11 5.19 2.93
N ASP A 40 16.29 4.84 3.94
CA ASP A 40 16.09 3.47 4.39
C ASP A 40 14.63 3.19 4.81
N ILE A 41 14.16 1.98 4.52
CA ILE A 41 12.85 1.48 4.96
C ILE A 41 13.06 0.42 6.04
N ILE A 42 12.66 0.73 7.29
CA ILE A 42 12.65 -0.26 8.38
C ILE A 42 11.25 -0.84 8.52
N ALA A 43 11.06 -2.06 8.04
CA ALA A 43 9.82 -2.80 8.21
C ALA A 43 9.84 -3.60 9.53
N SER A 44 8.88 -3.33 10.44
CA SER A 44 8.68 -4.20 11.60
C SER A 44 7.75 -5.36 11.22
N ARG A 45 8.20 -6.61 11.47
CA ARG A 45 7.27 -7.75 11.46
C ARG A 45 6.45 -7.67 12.75
N GLY A 46 5.13 -7.68 12.64
CA GLY A 46 4.26 -7.79 13.80
C GLY A 46 4.68 -8.99 14.63
N LYS A 47 4.90 -8.79 15.93
CA LYS A 47 5.11 -9.91 16.86
C LYS A 47 3.85 -10.78 16.81
N PRO A 48 3.95 -12.11 16.72
CA PRO A 48 2.78 -12.96 16.90
C PRO A 48 2.11 -12.54 18.22
N ALA A 49 0.79 -12.36 18.18
CA ALA A 49 0.03 -12.00 19.36
C ALA A 49 0.40 -12.99 20.47
N SER A 50 1.05 -12.49 21.53
CA SER A 50 1.15 -13.27 22.76
C SER A 50 -0.27 -13.66 23.14
N PRO A 51 -0.56 -14.94 23.43
CA PRO A 51 -1.90 -15.33 23.81
C PRO A 51 -2.36 -14.39 24.93
N ALA A 52 -3.46 -13.69 24.67
CA ALA A 52 -4.17 -12.95 25.69
C ALA A 52 -4.36 -13.93 26.86
N GLY A 53 -3.86 -13.57 28.04
CA GLY A 53 -4.06 -14.33 29.26
C GLY A 53 -5.55 -14.51 29.48
N GLY A 54 -6.06 -15.67 29.04
CA GLY A 54 -7.42 -16.12 29.21
C GLY A 54 -7.35 -17.49 29.85
N GLY A 55 -7.74 -17.58 31.11
CA GLY A 55 -7.72 -18.84 31.82
C GLY A 55 -7.94 -18.70 33.32
N MET A 56 -9.14 -18.26 33.70
CA MET A 56 -9.74 -18.63 34.98
C MET A 56 -9.78 -20.17 35.03
N GLY A 57 -9.04 -20.82 35.94
CA GLY A 57 -9.15 -22.26 36.14
C GLY A 57 -7.98 -22.87 36.89
N GLY A 58 -8.12 -23.05 38.21
CA GLY A 58 -7.12 -23.75 39.02
C GLY A 58 -7.45 -23.75 40.51
N MET A 59 -8.66 -24.16 40.86
CA MET A 59 -9.07 -24.43 42.24
C MET A 59 -8.56 -25.83 42.62
N GLY A 60 -7.72 -25.93 43.65
CA GLY A 60 -7.59 -27.12 44.50
C GLY A 60 -6.22 -27.80 44.57
N GLY A 61 -5.73 -27.97 45.81
CA GLY A 61 -4.75 -28.99 46.18
C GLY A 61 -3.55 -28.45 46.97
N GLY A 62 -3.62 -28.50 48.30
CA GLY A 62 -2.69 -27.85 49.21
C GLY A 62 -1.31 -28.51 49.38
N MET A 63 -0.46 -27.80 50.12
CA MET A 63 0.61 -28.39 50.92
C MET A 63 0.93 -27.43 52.07
N ASP A 64 1.06 -28.02 53.25
CA ASP A 64 1.32 -27.44 54.55
C ASP A 64 2.56 -26.52 54.62
N MET A 65 2.37 -25.29 55.13
CA MET A 65 3.07 -24.67 56.27
C MET A 65 2.53 -23.27 56.56
#